data_AF-A0A0D9QUT5-F1
#
_entry.id   AF-A0A0D9QUT5-F1
#
_cell.length_a   1.000
_cell.length_b   1.000
_cell.length_c   1.000
_cell.angle_alpha   90.00
_cell.angle_beta   90.00
_cell.angle_gamma   90.00
#
_symmetry.space_group_name_H-M   'P 1'
#
loop_
_entity.id
_entity.type
_entity.pdbx_description
1 polymer ?
#
loop_
_entity_poly.entity_id
_entity_poly.type
_entity_poly.pdbx_seq_one_letter_code
_entity_poly.pdbx_strand_id
1 'polypeptide(L)'
;MLPRRALPRAVTPEMRALVVDWLVQVHEYLGLAGDTLYLAVHLLDSYLSAGRVRLHRLQLLGVACLFVACKMEECVLPEPAFLCLLSADSFSRAELLRAERRILSRLDFRLHHPGPLLCLGLL
;
A
#
# COMPACT_ATOMS: atom_id res chain seq x y z
N MET A 1 -3.10 10.17 33.13
CA MET A 1 -1.71 9.96 32.68
C MET A 1 -1.54 8.48 32.35
N LEU A 2 -1.89 8.04 31.13
CA LEU A 2 -1.82 6.61 30.78
C LEU A 2 -0.41 6.25 30.29
N PRO A 3 0.09 5.05 30.64
CA PRO A 3 1.51 4.72 30.67
C PRO A 3 2.02 4.35 29.27
N ARG A 4 3.35 4.37 29.11
CA ARG A 4 4.10 3.85 27.95
C ARG A 4 3.77 2.38 27.69
N ARG A 5 2.61 2.12 27.09
CA ARG A 5 2.09 0.79 26.77
C ARG A 5 2.96 0.22 25.65
N ALA A 6 3.61 -0.90 25.90
CA ALA A 6 4.34 -1.65 24.89
C ALA A 6 3.45 -1.79 23.64
N LEU A 7 3.88 -1.17 22.54
CA LEU A 7 3.17 -1.22 21.27
C LEU A 7 3.00 -2.71 20.87
N PRO A 8 1.81 -3.16 20.48
CA PRO A 8 1.61 -4.51 19.98
C PRO A 8 2.62 -4.82 18.86
N ARG A 9 3.36 -5.94 18.98
CA ARG A 9 4.38 -6.39 18.02
C ARG A 9 3.78 -6.96 16.72
N ALA A 10 2.48 -6.82 16.52
CA ALA A 10 1.71 -7.28 15.37
C ALA A 10 0.85 -6.12 14.86
N VAL A 11 0.68 -6.02 13.54
CA VAL A 11 -0.20 -5.02 12.93
C VAL A 11 -1.62 -5.32 13.40
N THR A 12 -2.23 -4.36 14.10
CA THR A 12 -3.61 -4.50 14.56
C THR A 12 -4.57 -4.02 13.44
N PRO A 13 -5.84 -4.44 13.45
CA PRO A 13 -6.84 -3.97 12.48
C PRO A 13 -6.92 -2.44 12.41
N GLU A 14 -6.72 -1.77 13.54
CA GLU A 14 -6.73 -0.31 13.64
C GLU A 14 -5.53 0.32 12.92
N MET A 15 -4.35 -0.30 12.99
CA MET A 15 -3.16 0.17 12.28
C MET A 15 -3.30 0.01 10.76
N ARG A 16 -3.93 -1.09 10.31
CA ARG A 16 -4.29 -1.28 8.91
C ARG A 16 -5.29 -0.21 8.46
N ALA A 17 -6.33 0.04 9.26
CA ALA A 17 -7.35 1.03 8.94
C ALA A 17 -6.76 2.43 8.73
N LEU A 18 -5.83 2.86 9.59
CA LEU A 18 -5.14 4.14 9.42
C LEU A 18 -4.35 4.26 8.10
N VAL A 19 -3.68 3.18 7.68
CA VAL A 19 -2.93 3.20 6.41
C VAL A 19 -3.85 3.13 5.22
N VAL A 20 -4.93 2.35 5.29
CA VAL A 20 -5.93 2.30 4.21
C VAL A 20 -6.63 3.65 4.06
N ASP A 21 -7.02 4.29 5.16
CA ASP A 21 -7.63 5.64 5.15
C ASP A 21 -6.68 6.66 4.49
N TRP A 22 -5.40 6.62 4.85
CA TRP A 22 -4.40 7.46 4.21
C TRP A 22 -4.21 7.13 2.72
N LEU A 23 -4.24 5.85 2.33
CA LEU A 23 -4.15 5.43 0.93
C LEU A 23 -5.35 5.91 0.10
N VAL A 24 -6.55 5.95 0.68
CA VAL A 24 -7.74 6.53 0.03
C VAL A 24 -7.49 8.01 -0.27
N GLN A 25 -7.00 8.78 0.70
CA GLN A 25 -6.69 10.20 0.49
C GLN A 25 -5.66 10.43 -0.62
N VAL A 26 -4.59 9.61 -0.65
CA VAL A 26 -3.55 9.70 -1.70
C VAL A 26 -4.10 9.29 -3.06
N HIS A 27 -4.91 8.24 -3.10
CA HIS A 27 -5.58 7.74 -4.31
C HIS A 27 -6.49 8.82 -4.93
N GLU A 28 -7.34 9.45 -4.12
CA GLU A 28 -8.22 10.53 -4.55
C GLU A 28 -7.43 11.74 -5.03
N TYR A 29 -6.39 12.14 -4.30
CA TYR A 29 -5.54 13.27 -4.66
C TYR A 29 -4.81 13.07 -6.00
N LEU A 30 -4.41 11.83 -6.30
CA LEU A 30 -3.76 11.46 -7.55
C LEU A 30 -4.75 11.21 -8.71
N GLY A 31 -6.06 11.15 -8.43
CA GLY A 31 -7.09 10.88 -9.42
C GLY A 31 -6.99 9.49 -10.05
N LEU A 32 -6.56 8.48 -9.28
CA LEU A 32 -6.35 7.12 -9.76
C LEU A 32 -7.69 6.37 -9.92
N ALA A 33 -7.71 5.33 -10.76
CA ALA A 33 -8.84 4.44 -10.92
C ALA A 33 -9.17 3.69 -9.62
N GLY A 34 -10.44 3.32 -9.43
CA GLY A 34 -10.87 2.56 -8.25
C GLY A 34 -10.18 1.20 -8.14
N ASP A 35 -10.00 0.51 -9.28
CA ASP A 35 -9.32 -0.79 -9.35
C ASP A 35 -7.87 -0.72 -8.83
N THR A 36 -7.18 0.40 -9.04
CA THR A 36 -5.84 0.66 -8.50
C THR A 36 -5.82 0.65 -6.97
N LEU A 37 -6.81 1.27 -6.32
CA LEU A 37 -6.93 1.24 -4.86
C LEU A 37 -7.25 -0.17 -4.35
N TYR A 38 -8.18 -0.87 -5.01
CA TYR A 38 -8.54 -2.24 -4.63
C TYR A 38 -7.34 -3.18 -4.71
N LEU A 39 -6.57 -3.11 -5.81
CA LEU A 39 -5.35 -3.88 -5.96
C LEU A 39 -4.32 -3.48 -4.90
N ALA A 40 -4.12 -2.20 -4.63
CA ALA A 40 -3.18 -1.74 -3.60
C ALA A 40 -3.51 -2.30 -2.21
N VAL A 41 -4.78 -2.28 -1.81
CA VAL A 41 -5.25 -2.83 -0.53
C VAL A 41 -5.10 -4.35 -0.50
N HIS A 42 -5.42 -5.04 -1.61
CA HIS A 42 -5.22 -6.49 -1.72
C HIS A 42 -3.75 -6.89 -1.57
N LEU A 43 -2.83 -6.16 -2.21
CA LEU A 43 -1.39 -6.39 -2.10
C LEU A 43 -0.89 -6.13 -0.67
N LEU A 44 -1.39 -5.07 -0.01
CA LEU A 44 -1.08 -4.76 1.38
C LEU A 44 -1.51 -5.89 2.31
N ASP A 45 -2.76 -6.34 2.20
CA ASP A 45 -3.31 -7.40 3.03
C ASP A 45 -2.59 -8.73 2.83
N SER A 46 -2.31 -9.09 1.57
CA SER A 46 -1.54 -10.28 1.22
C SER A 46 -0.14 -10.22 1.83
N TYR A 47 0.55 -9.08 1.74
CA TYR A 47 1.86 -8.91 2.35
C TYR A 47 1.83 -9.03 3.89
N LEU A 48 0.82 -8.45 4.53
CA LEU A 48 0.63 -8.48 5.98
C LEU A 48 0.24 -9.87 6.49
N SER A 49 -0.52 -10.64 5.72
CA SER A 49 -0.87 -12.03 6.07
C SER A 49 0.37 -12.92 6.22
N ALA A 50 1.42 -12.67 5.42
CA ALA A 50 2.63 -13.47 5.38
C ALA A 50 3.68 -13.05 6.43
N GLY A 51 3.45 -12.02 7.26
CA GLY A 51 4.43 -11.64 8.28
C GLY A 51 4.21 -10.33 9.04
N ARG A 52 5.10 -10.06 9.99
CA ARG A 52 5.02 -8.88 10.86
C ARG A 52 5.78 -7.69 10.28
N VAL A 53 5.13 -6.53 10.27
CA VAL A 53 5.72 -5.24 9.83
C VAL A 53 5.71 -4.28 11.00
N ARG A 54 6.79 -3.50 11.15
CA ARG A 54 6.87 -2.45 12.18
C ARG A 54 6.01 -1.26 11.75
N LEU A 55 5.32 -0.63 12.70
CA LEU A 55 4.42 0.52 12.47
C LEU A 55 5.06 1.60 11.58
N HIS A 56 6.31 2.01 11.88
CA HIS A 56 7.02 3.05 11.12
C HIS A 56 7.30 2.69 9.65
N ARG A 57 7.13 1.43 9.24
CA ARG A 57 7.28 0.98 7.85
C ARG A 57 5.96 0.72 7.16
N LEU A 58 4.84 0.86 7.86
CA LEU A 58 3.52 0.53 7.32
C LEU A 58 3.10 1.53 6.24
N GLN A 59 3.42 2.82 6.42
CA GLN A 59 3.18 3.85 5.40
C GLN A 59 4.02 3.60 4.14
N LEU A 60 5.33 3.35 4.28
CA LEU A 60 6.21 2.96 3.17
C LEU A 60 5.67 1.71 2.45
N LEU A 61 5.20 0.71 3.19
CA LEU A 61 4.61 -0.50 2.62
C LEU A 61 3.34 -0.17 1.83
N GLY A 62 2.44 0.63 2.39
CA GLY A 62 1.21 1.07 1.73
C GLY A 62 1.50 1.80 0.41
N VAL A 63 2.41 2.78 0.43
CA VAL A 63 2.82 3.51 -0.79
C VAL A 63 3.45 2.59 -1.81
N ALA A 64 4.29 1.65 -1.36
CA ALA A 64 4.89 0.68 -2.27
C ALA A 64 3.84 -0.25 -2.90
N CYS A 65 2.82 -0.68 -2.16
CA CYS A 65 1.69 -1.44 -2.71
C CYS A 65 0.90 -0.61 -3.72
N LEU A 66 0.61 0.66 -3.41
CA LEU A 66 -0.07 1.57 -4.34
C LEU A 66 0.76 1.79 -5.61
N PHE A 67 2.07 1.98 -5.48
CA PHE A 67 2.96 2.17 -6.61
C PHE A 67 3.02 0.92 -7.52
N VAL A 68 2.99 -0.28 -6.94
CA VAL A 68 2.87 -1.53 -7.70
C VAL A 68 1.51 -1.60 -8.40
N ALA A 69 0.41 -1.23 -7.72
CA ALA A 69 -0.92 -1.22 -8.33
C ALA A 69 -1.03 -0.23 -9.49
N CYS A 70 -0.47 0.97 -9.37
CA CYS A 70 -0.42 1.93 -10.47
C CYS A 70 0.28 1.35 -11.71
N LYS A 71 1.32 0.52 -11.55
CA LYS A 71 2.01 -0.14 -12.67
C LYS A 71 1.18 -1.20 -13.38
N MET A 72 0.11 -1.68 -12.76
CA MET A 72 -0.77 -2.70 -13.32
C MET A 72 -2.00 -2.09 -13.97
N GLU A 73 -2.60 -1.09 -13.33
CA GLU A 73 -3.93 -0.58 -13.70
C GLU A 73 -3.89 0.80 -14.40
N GLU A 74 -2.84 1.60 -14.19
CA GLU A 74 -2.80 2.98 -14.69
C GLU A 74 -1.98 3.14 -15.96
N CYS A 75 -2.45 4.01 -16.86
CA CYS A 75 -1.70 4.41 -18.05
C CYS A 75 -0.59 5.43 -17.73
N VAL A 76 -0.80 6.28 -16.73
CA VAL A 76 0.13 7.33 -16.31
C VAL A 76 0.55 7.08 -14.87
N LEU A 77 1.86 6.94 -14.69
CA LEU A 77 2.43 6.59 -13.40
C LEU A 77 2.81 7.83 -12.59
N PRO A 78 2.50 7.88 -11.28
CA PRO A 78 3.03 8.91 -10.42
C PRO A 78 4.56 8.76 -10.28
N GLU A 79 5.27 9.89 -10.25
CA GLU A 79 6.70 9.85 -10.04
C GLU A 79 7.04 9.37 -8.62
N PRO A 80 8.04 8.48 -8.44
CA PRO A 80 8.45 8.01 -7.12
C PRO A 80 8.84 9.13 -6.16
N ALA A 81 9.42 10.22 -6.67
CA ALA A 81 9.80 11.39 -5.88
C ALA A 81 8.56 12.11 -5.34
N PHE A 82 7.49 12.21 -6.15
CA PHE A 82 6.23 12.79 -5.74
C PHE A 82 5.55 11.98 -4.62
N LEU A 83 5.58 10.65 -4.73
CA LEU A 83 5.07 9.77 -3.67
C LEU A 83 5.85 9.93 -2.34
N CYS A 84 7.16 10.17 -2.40
CA CYS A 84 7.96 10.46 -1.20
C CYS A 84 7.55 11.80 -0.58
N LEU A 85 7.32 12.83 -1.40
CA LEU A 85 6.86 14.15 -0.95
C LEU A 85 5.49 14.08 -0.26
N LEU A 86 4.53 13.33 -0.84
CA LEU A 86 3.21 13.10 -0.24
C LEU A 86 3.28 12.39 1.13
N SER A 87 4.35 11.65 1.36
CA SER A 87 4.64 11.00 2.64
C SER A 87 5.46 11.86 3.61
N ALA A 88 5.56 13.18 3.36
CA ALA A 88 6.38 14.13 4.11
C ALA A 88 7.84 13.67 4.25
N ASP A 89 8.41 13.11 3.18
CA ASP A 89 9.79 12.59 3.12
C ASP A 89 10.12 11.56 4.22
N SER A 90 9.10 10.84 4.69
CA SER A 90 9.26 9.78 5.70
C SER A 90 10.13 8.61 5.22
N PHE A 91 10.31 8.48 3.90
CA PHE A 91 11.20 7.52 3.26
C PHE A 91 11.78 8.08 1.97
N SER A 92 12.93 7.52 1.58
CA SER A 92 13.60 7.86 0.32
C SER A 92 13.06 7.07 -0.87
N ARG A 93 13.26 7.60 -2.09
CA ARG A 93 12.99 6.86 -3.35
C ARG A 93 13.66 5.48 -3.37
N ALA A 94 14.88 5.40 -2.85
CA ALA A 94 15.61 4.12 -2.80
C ALA A 94 14.93 3.11 -1.87
N GLU A 95 14.31 3.55 -0.77
CA GLU A 95 13.54 2.69 0.13
C GLU A 95 12.22 2.26 -0.50
N LEU A 96 11.54 3.15 -1.22
CA LEU A 96 10.34 2.82 -1.99
C LEU A 96 10.62 1.69 -3.01
N LEU A 97 11.67 1.83 -3.82
CA LEU A 97 12.07 0.82 -4.81
C LEU A 97 12.58 -0.49 -4.18
N ARG A 98 13.12 -0.44 -2.96
CA ARG A 98 13.45 -1.66 -2.20
C ARG A 98 12.19 -2.33 -1.66
N ALA A 99 11.23 -1.56 -1.17
CA ALA A 99 9.97 -2.06 -0.67
C ALA A 99 9.16 -2.73 -1.79
N GLU A 100 9.07 -2.08 -2.95
CA GLU A 100 8.49 -2.65 -4.18
C GLU A 100 9.05 -4.04 -4.49
N ARG A 101 10.37 -4.15 -4.66
CA ARG A 101 11.01 -5.44 -4.99
C ARG A 101 10.69 -6.51 -3.96
N ARG A 102 10.66 -6.14 -2.67
CA ARG A 102 10.34 -7.08 -1.60
C ARG A 102 8.88 -7.52 -1.62
N ILE A 103 7.95 -6.65 -2.01
CA ILE A 103 6.54 -7.02 -2.19
C ILE A 103 6.41 -8.01 -3.34
N LEU A 104 6.99 -7.69 -4.50
CA LEU A 104 6.97 -8.55 -5.68
C LEU A 104 7.57 -9.93 -5.41
N SER A 105 8.73 -9.98 -4.74
CA SER A 105 9.37 -11.23 -4.35
C SER A 105 8.56 -12.02 -3.32
N ARG A 106 7.83 -11.35 -2.43
CA ARG A 106 7.00 -12.05 -1.42
C ARG A 106 5.72 -12.64 -2.00
N LEU A 107 5.18 -12.00 -3.03
CA LEU A 107 3.95 -12.43 -3.66
C LEU A 107 4.21 -13.37 -4.85
N ASP A 108 5.46 -13.78 -5.08
CA ASP A 108 5.87 -14.57 -6.25
C ASP A 108 5.36 -13.99 -7.58
N PHE A 109 5.31 -12.66 -7.67
CA PHE A 109 4.74 -11.92 -8.81
C PHE A 109 3.28 -12.26 -9.14
N ARG A 110 2.54 -12.89 -8.22
CA ARG A 110 1.11 -13.16 -8.34
C ARG A 110 0.32 -11.90 -7.97
N LEU A 111 0.26 -10.96 -8.91
CA LEU A 111 -0.43 -9.68 -8.76
C LEU A 111 -1.87 -9.72 -9.28
N HIS A 112 -2.28 -10.81 -9.91
CA HIS A 112 -3.62 -10.96 -10.48
C HIS A 112 -4.67 -11.08 -9.37
N HIS A 113 -5.46 -10.02 -9.20
CA HIS A 113 -6.70 -10.05 -8.44
C HIS A 113 -7.82 -9.56 -9.35
N PRO A 114 -8.85 -10.37 -9.66
CA PRO A 114 -9.99 -9.87 -10.41
C PRO A 114 -10.62 -8.74 -9.59
N GLY A 115 -10.71 -7.55 -10.18
CA GLY A 115 -11.29 -6.39 -9.50
C GLY A 115 -12.70 -6.70 -8.99
N PRO A 116 -13.14 -6.09 -7.88
CA PRO A 116 -14.46 -6.35 -7.32
C PRO A 116 -15.58 -6.04 -8.31
N LEU A 117 -15.39 -5.07 -9.22
CA LEU A 117 -16.35 -4.75 -10.28
C LEU A 117 -16.54 -5.89 -11.28
N LEU A 118 -15.45 -6.56 -11.66
CA LEU A 118 -15.49 -7.75 -12.53
C LEU A 118 -16.17 -8.92 -11.81
N CYS A 119 -15.89 -9.12 -10.52
CA CYS A 119 -16.52 -10.19 -9.72
C CYS A 119 -18.03 -9.98 -9.52
N LEU A 120 -18.49 -8.73 -9.53
CA LEU A 120 -19.90 -8.37 -9.41
C LEU A 120 -20.64 -8.35 -10.76
N GLY A 121 -19.93 -8.59 -11.88
CA GLY A 121 -20.52 -8.59 -13.23
C GLY A 121 -21.00 -7.21 -13.70
N LEU A 122 -20.37 -6.13 -13.21
CA LEU A 122 -20.72 -4.75 -13.54
C LEU A 122 -19.87 -4.16 -14.69
N LEU A 123 -19.10 -5.00 -15.39
CA LEU A 123 -18.31 -4.72 -16.60
C LEU A 123 -18.61 -5.81 -17.63
#